data_AF-A0A813G3D1-F1
#
_entry.id   AF-A0A813G3D1-F1
#
_cell.length_a   1.000
_cell.length_b   1.000
_cell.length_c   1.000
_cell.angle_alpha   90.00
_cell.angle_beta   90.00
_cell.angle_gamma   90.00
#
_symmetry.space_group_name_H-M   'P 1'
#
loop_
_entity.id
_entity.type
_entity.pdbx_description
1 polymer ?
#
loop_
_entity_poly.entity_id
_entity_poly.type
_entity_poly.pdbx_seq_one_letter_code
_entity_poly.pdbx_strand_id
1 'polypeptide(L)'
;MSSCSNERAQALQRGRLAARRRTTPFFVLIMVVAAVVGVAAILCLDGSQAFSLSPSVVPKVSARTTSLARLVLAAEGASAAAKPTLSGCRQDLQALCKTQPRVGYHFRKFLQEQGSTYQGYQLFKVPEATVQQFLALHARGALEQFEVASADALAKLDAVKDDDAFAYWQWHETIVQEAFGTKRPDGVPAQVVHKFLETFQAGGFERVDMGSDSQVAEVRAFQKTKGGSGHDIWREFCRSHRGQENNFDPKSWPAEHLRRFLDKSKASA
;
A
#
# COMPACT_ATOMS: atom_id res chain seq x y z
N MET A 1 -43.85 35.54 -24.37
CA MET A 1 -42.62 34.76 -24.09
C MET A 1 -42.35 34.71 -22.58
N SER A 2 -43.28 34.17 -21.78
CA SER A 2 -43.21 34.15 -20.30
C SER A 2 -43.63 32.80 -19.72
N SER A 3 -43.08 31.70 -20.23
CA SER A 3 -43.41 30.34 -19.72
C SER A 3 -42.19 29.49 -19.37
N CYS A 4 -40.96 29.90 -19.73
CA CYS A 4 -39.76 29.08 -19.52
C CYS A 4 -39.05 29.30 -18.16
N SER A 5 -39.43 30.32 -17.39
CA SER A 5 -38.78 30.62 -16.10
C SER A 5 -39.40 29.91 -14.88
N ASN A 6 -40.56 29.26 -15.03
CA ASN A 6 -41.30 28.70 -13.88
C ASN A 6 -40.99 27.22 -13.60
N GLU A 7 -40.40 26.49 -14.55
CA GLU A 7 -40.04 25.07 -14.34
C GLU A 7 -38.72 24.89 -13.58
N ARG A 8 -37.77 25.84 -13.68
CA ARG A 8 -36.50 25.78 -12.93
C ARG A 8 -36.66 26.03 -11.43
N ALA A 9 -37.68 26.78 -11.01
CA ALA A 9 -37.96 27.02 -9.59
C ALA A 9 -38.60 25.80 -8.89
N GLN A 10 -39.35 24.97 -9.62
CA GLN A 10 -39.98 23.76 -9.06
C GLN A 10 -39.00 22.57 -8.94
N ALA A 11 -37.93 22.54 -9.74
CA ALA A 11 -36.89 21.51 -9.64
C ALA A 11 -36.00 21.65 -8.38
N LEU A 12 -35.84 22.86 -7.85
CA LEU A 12 -35.02 23.13 -6.65
C LEU A 12 -35.72 22.84 -5.31
N GLN A 13 -37.05 22.72 -5.29
CA GLN A 13 -37.79 22.34 -4.07
C GLN A 13 -37.94 20.82 -3.88
N ARG A 14 -37.81 20.01 -4.93
CA ARG A 14 -37.93 18.54 -4.83
C ARG A 14 -36.66 17.84 -4.31
N GLY A 15 -35.52 18.53 -4.25
CA GLY A 15 -34.25 17.99 -3.74
C GLY A 15 -34.03 18.07 -2.23
N ARG A 16 -34.91 18.74 -1.45
CA ARG A 16 -34.68 19.03 -0.02
C ARG A 16 -35.48 18.15 0.98
N LEU A 17 -36.08 17.05 0.54
CA LEU A 17 -36.91 16.17 1.41
C LEU A 17 -36.45 14.71 1.51
N ALA A 18 -35.18 14.41 1.22
CA ALA A 18 -34.61 13.06 1.39
C ALA A 18 -33.51 12.97 2.47
N ALA A 19 -33.58 13.83 3.50
CA ALA A 19 -32.65 13.82 4.63
C ALA A 19 -33.41 13.88 5.95
N ARG A 20 -34.14 12.82 6.30
CA ARG A 20 -34.56 12.56 7.69
C ARG A 20 -34.96 11.09 7.87
N ARG A 21 -34.45 10.50 8.94
CA ARG A 21 -34.77 9.20 9.59
C ARG A 21 -33.81 8.04 9.29
N ARG A 22 -32.80 7.90 10.15
CA ARG A 22 -32.52 6.69 10.95
C ARG A 22 -31.47 7.04 12.02
N THR A 23 -31.94 7.69 13.08
CA THR A 23 -31.26 7.68 14.39
C THR A 23 -31.56 6.34 15.03
N THR A 24 -30.64 5.39 14.89
CA THR A 24 -30.60 4.18 15.71
C THR A 24 -29.98 4.57 17.06
N PRO A 25 -30.59 4.26 18.22
CA PRO A 25 -30.10 4.74 19.50
C PRO A 25 -28.84 3.99 19.93
N PHE A 26 -27.74 4.73 20.06
CA PHE A 26 -26.45 4.30 20.63
C PHE A 26 -26.57 3.73 22.06
N PHE A 27 -27.72 3.90 22.72
CA PHE A 27 -27.97 3.46 24.10
C PHE A 27 -28.14 1.94 24.27
N VAL A 28 -28.51 1.19 23.23
CA VAL A 28 -28.68 -0.28 23.36
C VAL A 28 -27.33 -1.01 23.37
N LEU A 29 -26.31 -0.48 22.71
CA LEU A 29 -24.99 -1.10 22.64
C LEU A 29 -24.22 -1.00 23.97
N ILE A 30 -24.38 0.11 24.69
CA ILE A 30 -23.71 0.33 25.99
C ILE A 30 -24.32 -0.56 27.09
N MET A 31 -25.63 -0.81 27.06
CA MET A 31 -26.31 -1.70 28.02
C MET A 31 -25.87 -3.16 27.89
N VAL A 32 -25.57 -3.65 26.68
CA VAL A 32 -25.13 -5.04 26.46
C VAL A 32 -23.68 -5.26 26.93
N VAL A 33 -22.81 -4.25 26.77
CA VAL A 33 -21.41 -4.35 27.24
C VAL A 33 -21.32 -4.34 28.78
N ALA A 34 -22.17 -3.55 29.46
CA ALA A 34 -22.21 -3.54 30.93
C ALA A 34 -22.70 -4.88 31.51
N ALA A 35 -23.65 -5.56 30.85
CA ALA A 35 -24.16 -6.86 31.30
C ALA A 35 -23.14 -8.00 31.13
N VAL A 36 -22.28 -7.95 30.09
CA VAL A 36 -21.25 -8.99 29.85
C VAL A 36 -20.05 -8.83 30.80
N VAL A 37 -19.66 -7.59 31.13
CA VAL A 37 -18.58 -7.34 32.09
C VAL A 37 -19.02 -7.68 33.53
N GLY A 38 -20.30 -7.48 33.87
CA GLY A 38 -20.84 -7.85 35.18
C GLY A 38 -20.84 -9.36 35.45
N VAL A 39 -21.05 -10.20 34.44
CA VAL A 39 -21.06 -11.68 34.60
C VAL A 39 -19.64 -12.24 34.75
N ALA A 40 -18.63 -11.62 34.13
CA ALA A 40 -17.24 -12.06 34.25
C ALA A 40 -16.63 -11.75 35.63
N ALA A 41 -17.08 -10.68 36.30
CA ALA A 41 -16.59 -10.31 37.63
C ALA A 41 -17.13 -11.21 38.76
N ILE A 42 -18.29 -11.85 38.57
CA ILE A 42 -18.90 -12.73 39.59
C ILE A 42 -18.24 -14.12 39.63
N LEU A 43 -17.52 -14.53 38.57
CA LEU A 43 -16.85 -15.84 38.51
C LEU A 43 -15.39 -15.85 39.00
N CYS A 44 -14.85 -14.70 39.45
CA CYS A 44 -13.47 -14.60 39.95
C CYS A 44 -13.37 -14.38 41.48
N LEU A 45 -14.49 -14.44 42.21
CA LEU A 45 -14.56 -14.33 43.66
C LEU A 45 -15.21 -15.58 44.26
N ASP A 46 -14.54 -16.72 44.14
CA ASP A 46 -14.54 -17.70 45.23
C ASP A 46 -13.35 -18.63 45.06
N GLY A 47 -12.38 -18.43 45.95
CA GLY A 47 -11.24 -19.31 46.11
C GLY A 47 -11.59 -20.52 46.95
N SER A 48 -10.85 -21.60 46.68
CA SER A 48 -10.64 -22.73 47.58
C SER A 48 -11.85 -23.64 47.85
N GLN A 49 -11.90 -24.81 47.22
CA GLN A 49 -11.91 -26.11 47.91
C GLN A 49 -11.54 -27.23 46.93
N ALA A 50 -10.69 -28.15 47.40
CA ALA A 50 -10.33 -29.38 46.70
C ALA A 50 -11.49 -30.38 46.80
N PHE A 51 -11.95 -30.91 45.66
CA PHE A 51 -12.83 -32.08 45.62
C PHE A 51 -12.27 -33.11 44.64
N SER A 52 -11.93 -34.27 45.18
CA SER A 52 -11.53 -35.48 44.47
C SER A 52 -12.78 -36.35 44.27
N LEU A 53 -13.24 -36.54 43.03
CA LEU A 53 -14.11 -37.66 42.64
C LEU A 53 -13.86 -38.06 41.17
N SER A 54 -13.64 -39.36 40.97
CA SER A 54 -13.64 -40.05 39.66
C SER A 54 -15.09 -40.29 39.16
N PRO A 55 -15.29 -41.02 38.05
CA PRO A 55 -15.68 -40.50 36.75
C PRO A 55 -17.18 -40.68 36.44
N SER A 56 -17.60 -40.17 35.28
CA SER A 56 -18.89 -40.42 34.62
C SER A 56 -20.02 -39.46 34.96
N VAL A 57 -20.12 -38.36 34.20
CA VAL A 57 -21.36 -37.93 33.52
C VAL A 57 -20.91 -37.10 32.31
N VAL A 58 -21.28 -37.52 31.10
CA VAL A 58 -21.15 -36.69 29.89
C VAL A 58 -22.36 -35.74 29.86
N PRO A 59 -22.20 -34.41 30.05
CA PRO A 59 -23.30 -33.51 29.81
C PRO A 59 -23.50 -33.37 28.30
N LYS A 60 -24.69 -33.74 27.82
CA LYS A 60 -25.17 -33.38 26.48
C LYS A 60 -25.22 -31.86 26.39
N VAL A 61 -24.17 -31.26 25.83
CA VAL A 61 -24.15 -29.84 25.47
C VAL A 61 -25.14 -29.63 24.33
N SER A 62 -26.27 -29.01 24.68
CA SER A 62 -27.32 -28.59 23.75
C SER A 62 -26.74 -27.67 22.67
N ALA A 63 -27.15 -27.88 21.42
CA ALA A 63 -26.65 -27.24 20.20
C ALA A 63 -26.84 -25.69 20.12
N ARG A 64 -27.24 -25.04 21.21
CA ARG A 64 -27.42 -23.58 21.28
C ARG A 64 -26.18 -22.82 21.75
N THR A 65 -25.22 -23.45 22.43
CA THR A 65 -23.99 -22.78 22.90
C THR A 65 -22.91 -22.69 21.82
N THR A 66 -22.96 -23.54 20.79
CA THR A 66 -22.05 -23.52 19.64
C THR A 66 -22.28 -22.33 18.71
N SER A 67 -23.45 -21.68 18.80
CA SER A 67 -23.80 -20.53 17.96
C SER A 67 -23.15 -19.24 18.45
N LEU A 68 -23.02 -19.04 19.77
CA LEU A 68 -22.40 -17.84 20.33
C LEU A 68 -20.86 -17.87 20.24
N ALA A 69 -20.22 -19.02 20.44
CA ALA A 69 -18.78 -19.16 20.21
C ALA A 69 -18.41 -18.93 18.73
N ARG A 70 -19.26 -19.38 17.78
CA ARG A 70 -19.11 -19.04 16.36
C ARG A 70 -19.39 -17.57 16.05
N LEU A 71 -20.28 -16.91 16.78
CA LEU A 71 -20.54 -15.48 16.60
C LEU A 71 -19.43 -14.59 17.15
N VAL A 72 -18.79 -14.98 18.26
CA VAL A 72 -17.63 -14.29 18.83
C VAL A 72 -16.39 -14.50 17.94
N LEU A 73 -16.14 -15.72 17.45
CA LEU A 73 -15.07 -15.99 16.48
C LEU A 73 -15.32 -15.35 15.10
N ALA A 74 -16.58 -15.16 14.70
CA ALA A 74 -16.93 -14.42 13.47
C ALA A 74 -16.84 -12.89 13.64
N ALA A 75 -16.96 -12.38 14.87
CA ALA A 75 -16.78 -10.96 15.16
C ALA A 75 -15.29 -10.55 15.22
N GLU A 76 -14.39 -11.46 15.63
CA GLU A 76 -12.94 -11.22 15.59
C GLU A 76 -12.32 -11.43 14.20
N GLY A 77 -13.00 -12.17 13.30
CA GLY A 77 -12.54 -12.43 11.93
C GLY A 77 -12.99 -11.42 10.86
N ALA A 78 -13.78 -10.41 11.23
CA ALA A 78 -14.37 -9.45 10.29
C ALA A 78 -13.79 -8.03 10.38
N SER A 79 -12.57 -7.87 10.91
CA SER A 79 -11.76 -6.70 10.58
C SER A 79 -11.20 -6.89 9.17
N ALA A 80 -12.08 -6.74 8.18
CA ALA A 80 -11.66 -6.45 6.82
C ALA A 80 -10.70 -5.28 6.93
N ALA A 81 -9.41 -5.52 6.67
CA ALA A 81 -8.35 -4.55 6.84
C ALA A 81 -8.72 -3.25 6.13
N ALA A 82 -9.33 -2.33 6.89
CA ALA A 82 -9.71 -1.03 6.39
C ALA A 82 -8.39 -0.42 5.93
N LYS A 83 -8.32 -0.03 4.64
CA LYS A 83 -7.14 0.69 4.15
C LYS A 83 -6.88 1.82 5.15
N PRO A 84 -5.67 1.90 5.74
CA PRO A 84 -5.40 2.87 6.78
C PRO A 84 -5.73 4.26 6.24
N THR A 85 -6.75 4.89 6.83
CA THR A 85 -7.13 6.26 6.48
C THR A 85 -5.98 7.16 6.86
N LEU A 86 -5.40 7.86 5.88
CA LEU A 86 -4.34 8.83 6.14
C LEU A 86 -4.88 9.96 7.04
N SER A 87 -4.14 10.32 8.09
CA SER A 87 -4.43 11.52 8.90
C SER A 87 -4.27 12.81 8.07
N GLY A 88 -4.83 13.93 8.52
CA GLY A 88 -4.93 15.18 7.76
C GLY A 88 -3.62 15.63 7.11
N CYS A 89 -2.54 15.74 7.89
CA CYS A 89 -1.23 16.16 7.37
C CYS A 89 -0.66 15.20 6.31
N ARG A 90 -0.96 13.90 6.40
CA ARG A 90 -0.54 12.91 5.39
C ARG A 90 -1.34 13.05 4.10
N GLN A 91 -2.61 13.43 4.18
CA GLN A 91 -3.43 13.74 3.00
C GLN A 91 -2.89 15.00 2.31
N ASP A 92 -2.53 16.02 3.07
CA ASP A 92 -1.94 17.26 2.54
C ASP A 92 -0.64 16.98 1.81
N LEU A 93 0.29 16.22 2.42
CA LEU A 93 1.53 15.81 1.77
C LEU A 93 1.26 14.95 0.52
N GLN A 94 0.29 14.05 0.57
CA GLN A 94 -0.07 13.24 -0.60
C GLN A 94 -0.61 14.11 -1.75
N ALA A 95 -1.45 15.10 -1.46
CA ALA A 95 -1.97 16.03 -2.45
C ALA A 95 -0.83 16.87 -3.05
N LEU A 96 0.07 17.36 -2.19
CA LEU A 96 1.21 18.16 -2.59
C LEU A 96 2.18 17.39 -3.51
N CYS A 97 2.49 16.14 -3.21
CA CYS A 97 3.33 15.31 -4.09
C CYS A 97 2.67 14.97 -5.44
N LYS A 98 1.34 15.02 -5.54
CA LYS A 98 0.63 14.83 -6.81
C LYS A 98 0.71 16.08 -7.69
N THR A 99 0.51 17.25 -7.10
CA THR A 99 0.53 18.55 -7.80
C THR A 99 1.94 19.04 -8.08
N GLN A 100 2.89 18.74 -7.19
CA GLN A 100 4.27 19.17 -7.26
C GLN A 100 5.20 17.95 -7.13
N PRO A 101 5.59 17.32 -8.26
CA PRO A 101 6.36 16.07 -8.25
C PRO A 101 7.69 16.17 -7.47
N ARG A 102 8.32 17.36 -7.49
CA ARG A 102 9.55 17.68 -6.75
C ARG A 102 9.42 17.48 -5.24
N VAL A 103 8.23 17.71 -4.69
CA VAL A 103 7.99 17.52 -3.24
C VAL A 103 8.16 16.05 -2.86
N GLY A 104 7.79 15.13 -3.76
CA GLY A 104 8.01 13.70 -3.55
C GLY A 104 9.49 13.36 -3.40
N TYR A 105 10.36 13.96 -4.21
CA TYR A 105 11.81 13.83 -4.10
C TYR A 105 12.34 14.39 -2.78
N HIS A 106 11.99 15.63 -2.44
CA HIS A 106 12.44 16.26 -1.19
C HIS A 106 12.00 15.51 0.04
N PHE A 107 10.76 15.00 0.06
CA PHE A 107 10.28 14.23 1.19
C PHE A 107 11.08 12.94 1.39
N ARG A 108 11.44 12.25 0.30
CA ARG A 108 12.27 11.04 0.37
C ARG A 108 13.69 11.35 0.80
N LYS A 109 14.30 12.41 0.25
CA LYS A 109 15.61 12.93 0.70
C LYS A 109 15.58 13.21 2.21
N PHE A 110 14.57 13.95 2.67
CA PHE A 110 14.37 14.29 4.08
C PHE A 110 14.25 13.04 4.98
N LEU A 111 13.46 12.04 4.58
CA LEU A 111 13.36 10.79 5.36
C LEU A 111 14.70 10.06 5.46
N GLN A 112 15.45 10.00 4.37
CA GLN A 112 16.75 9.33 4.34
C GLN A 112 17.80 10.08 5.18
N GLU A 113 17.81 11.41 5.14
CA GLU A 113 18.67 12.26 5.97
C GLU A 113 18.36 12.11 7.48
N GLN A 114 17.11 11.83 7.84
CA GLN A 114 16.70 11.51 9.21
C GLN A 114 17.02 10.06 9.63
N GLY A 115 17.75 9.30 8.79
CA GLY A 115 18.11 7.90 9.06
C GLY A 115 16.92 6.95 9.02
N SER A 116 15.79 7.37 8.44
CA SER A 116 14.61 6.52 8.39
C SER A 116 14.77 5.42 7.34
N THR A 117 14.50 4.17 7.74
CA THR A 117 14.52 3.00 6.85
C THR A 117 13.19 2.75 6.16
N TYR A 118 12.31 3.76 6.07
CA TYR A 118 11.01 3.64 5.40
C TYR A 118 11.21 3.43 3.89
N GLN A 119 11.38 2.17 3.50
CA GLN A 119 11.46 1.77 2.11
C GLN A 119 10.07 1.81 1.48
N GLY A 120 9.95 2.58 0.40
CA GLY A 120 8.68 2.79 -0.29
C GLY A 120 7.86 3.94 0.28
N TYR A 121 6.95 4.47 -0.54
CA TYR A 121 6.10 5.62 -0.19
C TYR A 121 4.96 5.22 0.75
N GLN A 122 5.28 4.68 1.92
CA GLN A 122 4.28 4.29 2.94
C GLN A 122 4.06 5.42 3.92
N LEU A 123 3.40 6.49 3.46
CA LEU A 123 3.08 7.66 4.30
C LEU A 123 2.42 7.31 5.64
N PHE A 124 1.63 6.24 5.68
CA PHE A 124 0.96 5.78 6.90
C PHE A 124 1.93 5.22 7.95
N LYS A 125 3.13 4.75 7.55
CA LYS A 125 4.18 4.28 8.47
C LYS A 125 5.07 5.41 8.98
N VAL A 126 5.10 6.54 8.27
CA VAL A 126 5.88 7.70 8.69
C VAL A 126 5.19 8.35 9.89
N PRO A 127 5.91 8.66 10.99
CA PRO A 127 5.35 9.36 12.14
C PRO A 127 4.74 10.69 11.73
N GLU A 128 3.60 11.03 12.32
CA GLU A 128 2.88 12.27 12.01
C GLU A 128 3.75 13.51 12.26
N ALA A 129 4.52 13.53 13.36
CA ALA A 129 5.45 14.61 13.66
C ALA A 129 6.50 14.83 12.55
N THR A 130 7.02 13.75 11.95
CA THR A 130 7.97 13.82 10.82
C THR A 130 7.32 14.43 9.58
N VAL A 131 6.07 14.07 9.29
CA VAL A 131 5.31 14.65 8.18
C VAL A 131 5.04 16.14 8.41
N GLN A 132 4.61 16.52 9.61
CA GLN A 132 4.38 17.91 9.97
C GLN A 132 5.66 18.76 9.89
N GLN A 133 6.79 18.22 10.37
CA GLN A 133 8.09 18.86 10.26
C GLN A 133 8.44 19.15 8.80
N PHE A 134 8.30 18.15 7.91
CA PHE A 134 8.54 18.34 6.49
C PHE A 134 7.62 19.40 5.87
N LEU A 135 6.32 19.36 6.18
CA LEU A 135 5.37 20.37 5.67
C LEU A 135 5.71 21.78 6.15
N ALA A 136 6.20 21.93 7.38
CA ALA A 136 6.70 23.21 7.87
C ALA A 136 7.96 23.69 7.12
N LEU A 137 8.88 22.77 6.78
CA LEU A 137 10.05 23.07 5.93
C LEU A 137 9.63 23.54 4.53
N HIS A 138 8.64 22.87 3.95
CA HIS A 138 8.08 23.24 2.65
C HIS A 138 7.40 24.61 2.70
N ALA A 139 6.55 24.87 3.70
CA ALA A 139 5.79 26.11 3.82
C ALA A 139 6.68 27.36 3.97
N ARG A 140 7.84 27.23 4.62
CA ARG A 140 8.82 28.31 4.75
C ARG A 140 9.77 28.45 3.55
N GLY A 141 9.59 27.65 2.49
CA GLY A 141 10.43 27.69 1.29
C GLY A 141 11.87 27.22 1.51
N ALA A 142 12.12 26.40 2.54
CA ALA A 142 13.48 25.94 2.87
C ALA A 142 13.94 24.72 2.07
N LEU A 143 13.14 24.26 1.10
CA LEU A 143 13.53 23.17 0.23
C LEU A 143 14.45 23.69 -0.87
N GLU A 144 15.55 22.98 -1.08
CA GLU A 144 16.52 23.24 -2.15
C GLU A 144 15.81 23.29 -3.51
N GLN A 145 16.06 24.33 -4.28
CA GLN A 145 15.55 24.40 -5.65
C GLN A 145 16.51 23.67 -6.58
N PHE A 146 15.98 22.78 -7.41
CA PHE A 146 16.74 22.14 -8.48
C PHE A 146 16.00 22.26 -9.80
N GLU A 147 16.76 22.19 -10.89
CA GLU A 147 16.22 22.09 -12.24
C GLU A 147 15.71 20.67 -12.48
N VAL A 148 14.52 20.55 -13.07
CA VAL A 148 13.96 19.25 -13.52
C VAL A 148 14.29 19.03 -14.97
N ALA A 149 14.35 17.77 -15.40
CA ALA A 149 14.62 17.42 -16.78
C ALA A 149 13.61 18.07 -17.74
N SER A 150 14.08 18.49 -18.91
CA SER A 150 13.23 19.02 -19.97
C SER A 150 12.26 17.94 -20.50
N ALA A 151 11.17 18.37 -21.13
CA ALA A 151 10.23 17.44 -21.76
C ALA A 151 10.91 16.51 -22.78
N ASP A 152 11.88 17.03 -23.54
CA ASP A 152 12.65 16.26 -24.52
C ASP A 152 13.53 15.19 -23.85
N ALA A 153 14.17 15.50 -22.72
CA ALA A 153 14.97 14.54 -21.97
C ALA A 153 14.08 13.43 -21.37
N LEU A 154 12.90 13.80 -20.86
CA LEU A 154 11.92 12.83 -20.35
C LEU A 154 11.38 11.93 -21.47
N ALA A 155 11.06 12.49 -22.64
CA ALA A 155 10.62 11.71 -23.80
C ALA A 155 11.70 10.74 -24.28
N LYS A 156 12.97 11.15 -24.29
CA LYS A 156 14.10 10.26 -24.59
C LYS A 156 14.23 9.14 -23.56
N LEU A 157 14.12 9.47 -22.28
CA LEU A 157 14.14 8.48 -21.21
C LEU A 157 12.99 7.46 -21.36
N ASP A 158 11.78 7.91 -21.67
CA ASP A 158 10.64 7.04 -21.90
C ASP A 158 10.87 6.10 -23.09
N ALA A 159 11.32 6.63 -24.23
CA ALA A 159 11.64 5.83 -25.41
C ALA A 159 12.70 4.75 -25.12
N VAL A 160 13.76 5.10 -24.39
CA VAL A 160 14.83 4.16 -24.03
C VAL A 160 14.32 3.02 -23.14
N LYS A 161 13.46 3.31 -22.15
CA LYS A 161 12.90 2.28 -21.27
C LYS A 161 11.87 1.39 -21.97
N ASP A 162 11.13 1.94 -22.92
CA ASP A 162 10.10 1.20 -23.65
C ASP A 162 10.72 0.24 -24.68
N ASP A 163 11.86 0.62 -25.27
CA ASP A 163 12.60 -0.19 -26.24
C ASP A 163 13.45 -1.29 -25.59
N ASP A 164 14.12 -1.00 -24.46
CA ASP A 164 15.04 -1.94 -23.81
C ASP A 164 14.66 -2.21 -22.34
N ALA A 165 14.28 -3.46 -22.06
CA ALA A 165 13.96 -3.93 -20.70
C ALA A 165 15.15 -3.79 -19.73
N PHE A 166 16.39 -3.90 -20.22
CA PHE A 166 17.59 -3.63 -19.42
C PHE A 166 17.68 -2.15 -19.06
N ALA A 167 17.34 -1.24 -19.97
CA ALA A 167 17.32 0.19 -19.68
C ALA A 167 16.26 0.54 -18.63
N TYR A 168 15.07 -0.05 -18.73
CA TYR A 168 14.06 0.06 -17.68
C TYR A 168 14.59 -0.41 -16.33
N TRP A 169 15.23 -1.58 -16.30
CA TRP A 169 15.81 -2.15 -15.09
C TRP A 169 16.88 -1.23 -14.48
N GLN A 170 17.76 -0.69 -15.32
CA GLN A 170 18.88 0.14 -14.89
C GLN A 170 18.45 1.54 -14.46
N TRP A 171 17.44 2.11 -15.11
CA TRP A 171 16.81 3.35 -14.66
C TRP A 171 16.28 3.19 -13.24
N HIS A 172 15.68 2.03 -12.95
CA HIS A 172 15.19 1.75 -11.61
C HIS A 172 16.31 1.72 -10.56
N GLU A 173 17.42 1.03 -10.82
CA GLU A 173 18.59 1.05 -9.92
C GLU A 173 19.10 2.48 -9.71
N THR A 174 19.17 3.25 -10.79
CA THR A 174 19.64 4.64 -10.75
C THR A 174 18.76 5.50 -9.86
N ILE A 175 17.43 5.41 -9.95
CA ILE A 175 16.55 6.22 -9.09
C ILE A 175 16.59 5.79 -7.63
N VAL A 176 16.84 4.51 -7.34
CA VAL A 176 17.00 4.03 -5.96
C VAL A 176 18.27 4.64 -5.34
N GLN A 177 19.36 4.65 -6.09
CA GLN A 177 20.66 5.13 -5.62
C GLN A 177 20.77 6.66 -5.59
N GLU A 178 20.31 7.33 -6.65
CA GLU A 178 20.58 8.76 -6.87
C GLU A 178 19.34 9.67 -6.67
N ALA A 179 18.14 9.09 -6.70
CA ALA A 179 16.89 9.85 -6.57
C ALA A 179 16.00 9.40 -5.40
N PHE A 180 16.57 8.72 -4.40
CA PHE A 180 15.88 8.30 -3.18
C PHE A 180 14.62 7.45 -3.44
N GLY A 181 14.64 6.69 -4.55
CA GLY A 181 13.52 5.88 -5.02
C GLY A 181 12.33 6.68 -5.57
N THR A 182 12.55 7.92 -6.02
CA THR A 182 11.51 8.75 -6.65
C THR A 182 11.21 8.24 -8.05
N LYS A 183 10.04 7.61 -8.22
CA LYS A 183 9.65 6.93 -9.47
C LYS A 183 9.26 7.85 -10.61
N ARG A 184 8.87 9.07 -10.28
CA ARG A 184 8.40 10.09 -11.23
C ARG A 184 9.59 10.87 -11.76
N PRO A 185 10.03 10.68 -13.02
CA PRO A 185 11.23 11.33 -13.53
C PRO A 185 11.04 12.85 -13.68
N ASP A 186 9.81 13.34 -13.81
CA ASP A 186 9.47 14.77 -13.80
C ASP A 186 9.60 15.44 -12.42
N GLY A 187 9.81 14.65 -11.36
CA GLY A 187 10.03 15.11 -10.00
C GLY A 187 11.47 14.98 -9.51
N VAL A 188 12.39 14.46 -10.33
CA VAL A 188 13.81 14.30 -9.95
C VAL A 188 14.69 15.39 -10.56
N PRO A 189 15.88 15.66 -10.00
CA PRO A 189 16.83 16.59 -10.60
C PRO A 189 17.21 16.19 -12.02
N ALA A 190 17.29 17.18 -12.92
CA ALA A 190 17.64 17.00 -14.33
C ALA A 190 18.96 16.23 -14.50
N GLN A 191 19.92 16.51 -13.62
CA GLN A 191 21.24 15.88 -13.59
C GLN A 191 21.16 14.36 -13.49
N VAL A 192 20.20 13.80 -12.72
CA VAL A 192 20.02 12.34 -12.59
C VAL A 192 19.57 11.74 -13.91
N VAL A 193 18.62 12.39 -14.59
CA VAL A 193 18.11 11.92 -15.89
C VAL A 193 19.19 12.02 -16.97
N HIS A 194 19.90 13.14 -17.04
CA HIS A 194 20.97 13.35 -18.03
C HIS A 194 22.12 12.36 -17.82
N LYS A 195 22.60 12.21 -16.58
CA LYS A 195 23.64 11.25 -16.24
C LYS A 195 23.26 9.82 -16.61
N PHE A 196 22.01 9.41 -16.34
CA PHE A 196 21.52 8.11 -16.76
C PHE A 196 21.57 7.94 -18.28
N LEU A 197 21.01 8.90 -19.02
CA LEU A 197 20.95 8.84 -20.49
C LEU A 197 22.36 8.81 -21.10
N GLU A 198 23.27 9.66 -20.62
CA GLU A 198 24.66 9.70 -21.06
C GLU A 198 25.39 8.39 -20.75
N THR A 199 25.28 7.89 -19.52
CA THR A 199 25.92 6.63 -19.11
C THR A 199 25.37 5.45 -19.90
N PHE A 200 24.05 5.42 -20.15
CA PHE A 200 23.41 4.36 -20.92
C PHE A 200 23.87 4.37 -22.37
N GLN A 201 23.87 5.54 -23.03
CA GLN A 201 24.32 5.69 -24.41
C GLN A 201 25.81 5.37 -24.58
N ALA A 202 26.63 5.69 -23.58
CA ALA A 202 28.04 5.34 -23.56
C ALA A 202 28.31 3.85 -23.28
N GLY A 203 27.28 3.05 -22.97
CA GLY A 203 27.46 1.65 -22.57
C GLY A 203 28.14 1.49 -21.21
N GLY A 204 28.03 2.48 -20.33
CA GLY A 204 28.70 2.50 -19.02
C GLY A 204 28.07 1.59 -17.96
N PHE A 205 26.93 0.95 -18.27
CA PHE A 205 26.29 -0.02 -17.39
C PHE A 205 26.67 -1.45 -17.76
N GLU A 206 27.00 -2.26 -16.77
CA GLU A 206 27.21 -3.70 -16.95
C GLU A 206 25.90 -4.33 -17.41
N ARG A 207 25.91 -4.96 -18.60
CA ARG A 207 24.70 -5.61 -19.12
C ARG A 207 24.39 -6.84 -18.28
N VAL A 208 23.12 -6.93 -17.89
CA VAL A 208 22.56 -8.09 -17.22
C VAL A 208 21.59 -8.78 -18.17
N ASP A 209 21.68 -10.11 -18.25
CA ASP A 209 20.75 -10.91 -19.03
C ASP A 209 19.33 -10.73 -18.47
N MET A 210 18.44 -10.22 -19.32
CA MET A 210 17.03 -10.09 -18.99
C MET A 210 16.33 -11.44 -19.13
N GLY A 211 15.19 -11.58 -18.46
CA GLY A 211 14.37 -12.79 -18.51
C GLY A 211 14.04 -13.20 -19.95
N SER A 212 14.41 -14.43 -20.33
CA SER A 212 14.05 -15.00 -21.63
C SER A 212 12.54 -15.23 -21.73
N ASP A 213 12.00 -15.28 -22.95
CA ASP A 213 10.58 -15.55 -23.19
C ASP A 213 10.12 -16.86 -22.53
N SER A 214 10.98 -17.89 -22.51
CA SER A 214 10.71 -19.16 -21.82
C SER A 214 10.54 -18.97 -20.31
N GLN A 215 11.44 -18.23 -19.66
CA GLN A 215 11.34 -17.97 -18.22
C GLN A 215 10.11 -17.13 -17.90
N VAL A 216 9.82 -16.12 -18.71
CA VAL A 216 8.60 -15.29 -18.56
C VAL A 216 7.34 -16.15 -18.71
N ALA A 217 7.31 -17.06 -19.68
CA ALA A 217 6.21 -17.99 -19.88
C ALA A 217 6.04 -18.95 -18.68
N GLU A 218 7.13 -19.47 -18.12
CA GLU A 218 7.09 -20.32 -16.91
C GLU A 218 6.52 -19.56 -15.70
N VAL A 219 6.94 -18.31 -15.47
CA VAL A 219 6.39 -17.49 -14.37
C VAL A 219 4.90 -17.21 -14.56
N ARG A 220 4.49 -16.88 -15.80
CA ARG A 220 3.07 -16.66 -16.13
C ARG A 220 2.25 -17.96 -16.00
N ALA A 221 2.82 -19.10 -16.37
CA ALA A 221 2.19 -20.40 -16.18
C ALA A 221 2.02 -20.72 -14.69
N PHE A 222 3.04 -20.48 -13.87
CA PHE A 222 2.95 -20.60 -12.41
C PHE A 222 1.82 -19.73 -11.83
N GLN A 223 1.76 -18.45 -12.23
CA GLN A 223 0.71 -17.52 -11.79
C GLN A 223 -0.69 -18.05 -12.16
N LYS A 224 -0.85 -18.57 -13.39
CA LYS A 224 -2.12 -19.14 -13.86
C LYS A 224 -2.51 -20.40 -13.09
N THR A 225 -1.57 -21.33 -12.88
CA THR A 225 -1.82 -22.62 -12.20
C THR A 225 -2.23 -22.44 -10.74
N LYS A 226 -1.62 -21.48 -10.04
CA LYS A 226 -1.92 -21.19 -8.63
C LYS A 226 -3.01 -20.12 -8.45
N GLY A 227 -3.54 -19.56 -9.54
CA GLY A 227 -4.55 -18.49 -9.53
C GLY A 227 -4.10 -17.26 -8.75
N GLY A 228 -5.01 -16.66 -7.95
CA GLY A 228 -4.72 -15.46 -7.16
C GLY A 228 -3.48 -15.59 -6.27
N SER A 229 -3.28 -16.77 -5.66
CA SER A 229 -2.11 -17.06 -4.82
C SER A 229 -0.79 -17.03 -5.59
N GLY A 230 -0.77 -17.44 -6.86
CA GLY A 230 0.42 -17.38 -7.70
C GLY A 230 0.87 -15.95 -7.97
N HIS A 231 -0.10 -15.05 -8.23
CA HIS A 231 0.18 -13.62 -8.37
C HIS A 231 0.65 -12.98 -7.06
N ASP A 232 0.13 -13.39 -5.91
CA ASP A 232 0.57 -12.89 -4.61
C ASP A 232 2.00 -13.35 -4.29
N ILE A 233 2.32 -14.62 -4.53
CA ILE A 233 3.66 -15.19 -4.31
C ILE A 233 4.69 -14.49 -5.21
N TRP A 234 4.36 -14.24 -6.48
CA TRP A 234 5.24 -13.47 -7.38
C TRP A 234 5.43 -12.03 -6.91
N ARG A 235 4.34 -11.35 -6.51
CA ARG A 235 4.42 -9.98 -5.98
C ARG A 235 5.28 -9.91 -4.72
N GLU A 236 5.20 -10.90 -3.85
CA GLU A 236 6.00 -10.96 -2.64
C GLU A 236 7.48 -11.24 -2.94
N PHE A 237 7.75 -12.13 -3.92
CA PHE A 237 9.11 -12.31 -4.42
C PHE A 237 9.69 -10.99 -4.96
N CYS A 238 8.94 -10.28 -5.80
CA CYS A 238 9.36 -8.99 -6.34
C CYS A 238 9.66 -7.99 -5.20
N ARG A 239 8.77 -7.93 -4.19
CA ARG A 239 8.92 -7.02 -3.06
C ARG A 239 10.13 -7.30 -2.19
N SER A 240 10.45 -8.57 -1.99
CA SER A 240 11.61 -8.97 -1.17
C SER A 240 12.95 -8.72 -1.87
N HIS A 241 12.98 -8.66 -3.21
CA HIS A 241 14.23 -8.50 -3.97
C HIS A 241 14.49 -7.07 -4.47
N ARG A 242 13.45 -6.28 -4.73
CA ARG A 242 13.59 -4.86 -5.16
C ARG A 242 12.83 -3.85 -4.30
N GLY A 243 12.39 -4.25 -3.11
CA GLY A 243 11.57 -3.38 -2.26
C GLY A 243 10.17 -3.15 -2.85
N GLN A 244 9.50 -2.06 -2.47
CA GLN A 244 8.07 -1.83 -2.78
C GLN A 244 7.79 -1.34 -4.21
N GLU A 245 8.46 -1.97 -5.15
CA GLU A 245 8.20 -1.85 -6.57
C GLU A 245 6.81 -2.38 -6.91
N ASN A 246 6.07 -1.63 -7.73
CA ASN A 246 4.79 -2.07 -8.30
C ASN A 246 5.00 -2.65 -9.72
N ASN A 247 6.25 -2.82 -10.16
CA ASN A 247 6.52 -3.54 -11.40
C ASN A 247 6.56 -5.04 -11.10
N PHE A 248 5.54 -5.74 -11.59
CA PHE A 248 5.40 -7.18 -11.47
C PHE A 248 5.38 -7.86 -12.83
N ASP A 249 5.79 -7.18 -13.90
CA ASP A 249 5.95 -7.83 -15.21
C ASP A 249 7.26 -8.64 -15.22
N PRO A 250 7.22 -9.98 -15.33
CA PRO A 250 8.43 -10.79 -15.32
C PRO A 250 9.43 -10.43 -16.43
N LYS A 251 8.98 -9.83 -17.55
CA LYS A 251 9.87 -9.42 -18.65
C LYS A 251 10.85 -8.32 -18.25
N SER A 252 10.51 -7.50 -17.25
CA SER A 252 11.39 -6.43 -16.76
C SER A 252 12.40 -6.90 -15.71
N TRP A 253 12.51 -8.20 -15.44
CA TRP A 253 13.40 -8.76 -14.43
C TRP A 253 14.58 -9.51 -15.05
N PRO A 254 15.77 -9.48 -14.44
CA PRO A 254 16.91 -10.28 -14.84
C PRO A 254 16.61 -11.77 -14.84
N ALA A 255 17.20 -12.49 -15.79
CA ALA A 255 17.07 -13.94 -15.95
C ALA A 255 17.41 -14.68 -14.64
N GLU A 256 18.42 -14.22 -13.91
CA GLU A 256 18.80 -14.82 -12.64
C GLU A 256 17.69 -14.73 -11.58
N HIS A 257 16.99 -13.59 -11.51
CA HIS A 257 15.90 -13.40 -10.56
C HIS A 257 14.70 -14.29 -10.90
N LEU A 258 14.36 -14.41 -12.19
CA LEU A 258 13.32 -15.32 -12.64
C LEU A 258 13.67 -16.78 -12.32
N ARG A 259 14.92 -17.19 -12.55
CA ARG A 259 15.39 -18.55 -12.21
C ARG A 259 15.26 -18.82 -10.71
N ARG A 260 15.77 -17.92 -9.85
CA ARG A 260 15.65 -18.05 -8.38
C ARG A 260 14.20 -18.18 -7.93
N PHE A 261 13.29 -17.40 -8.52
CA PHE A 261 11.86 -17.52 -8.24
C PHE A 261 11.30 -18.89 -8.63
N LEU A 262 11.57 -19.34 -9.86
CA LEU A 262 11.07 -20.61 -10.38
C LEU A 262 11.60 -21.79 -9.56
N ASP A 263 12.88 -21.80 -9.20
CA ASP A 263 13.50 -22.84 -8.36
C ASP A 263 12.83 -22.91 -6.98
N LYS A 264 12.64 -21.75 -6.33
CA LYS A 264 11.94 -21.66 -5.04
C LYS A 264 10.49 -22.12 -5.13
N SER A 265 9.80 -21.79 -6.22
CA SER A 265 8.40 -22.18 -6.43
C SER A 265 8.23 -23.68 -6.66
N LYS A 266 9.21 -24.33 -7.32
CA LYS A 266 9.25 -25.78 -7.55
C LYS A 266 9.55 -26.53 -6.26
N ALA A 267 10.43 -26.00 -5.41
CA ALA A 267 10.74 -26.59 -4.11
C ALA A 267 9.60 -26.51 -3.08
N SER A 268 8.62 -25.61 -3.29
CA SER A 268 7.48 -25.41 -2.38
C SER A 268 6.19 -26.09 -2.88
N ALA A 269 6.24 -26.80 -4.00
CA ALA A 269 5.11 -27.48 -4.63
C ALA A 269 5.08 -28.96 -4.25
#